data_AF-A0AAT9FNB6-F1
#
_entry.id   AF-A0AAT9FNB6-F1
#
_cell.length_a   1.000
_cell.length_b   1.000
_cell.length_c   1.000
_cell.angle_alpha   90.00
_cell.angle_beta   90.00
_cell.angle_gamma   90.00
#
_symmetry.space_group_name_H-M   'P 1'
#
loop_
_entity.id
_entity.type
_entity.pdbx_description
1 polymer ?
#
loop_
_entity_poly.entity_id
_entity_poly.type
_entity_poly.pdbx_seq_one_letter_code
_entity_poly.pdbx_strand_id
1 'polypeptide(L)'
;MLFRSMKSRKSPSPSCFLLCIATPSLLLAQETKTELPAAAKLDVTKKVHQLIVKSAATPSPLKAYTETVPKAGNATLQMLPVKAGEFQLGSPDAEPGRNADEGPQKKIKVDAFWMSKTEITWKLYNPYYKNGKPRNKDGTLMSPSDKDELSDVISQPTPQYHDMFLNNSFVNDPDHPAMDMTQHAASKFCQWLSAQTGHFYRLPTEAEWEYACRAGTSTAWSFGDDESKLGDHAWFADNSNFTYQKVGLKKPNPWGFHDMHGNVAEWVLDQFSDKFYGKLKDGEMNPWNAPTTRYPRTVRGGSWDSEAPATRSAARLGSAPDWKQEDPQIPKSVWYHTDGQHVGFRIVRPVKIPSAEEMHRYWNTDWWSPERNKEDL
;
A
#
# COMPACT_ATOMS: atom_id res chain seq x y z
N MET A 1 46.94 5.56 70.37
CA MET A 1 45.81 6.51 70.37
C MET A 1 44.93 6.16 69.17
N LEU A 2 43.60 5.99 69.25
CA LEU A 2 42.65 6.12 70.36
C LEU A 2 41.62 4.95 70.30
N PHE A 3 40.96 4.62 71.42
CA PHE A 3 39.95 3.55 71.55
C PHE A 3 38.51 4.01 71.25
N ARG A 4 37.62 3.04 70.89
CA ARG A 4 36.16 2.88 71.18
C ARG A 4 35.37 2.43 69.93
N SER A 5 34.13 1.91 69.94
CA SER A 5 33.28 1.09 70.86
C SER A 5 31.90 0.93 70.14
N MET A 6 31.02 -0.06 70.31
CA MET A 6 30.90 -1.17 71.26
C MET A 6 30.24 -2.41 70.59
N LYS A 7 29.48 -3.25 71.32
CA LYS A 7 28.69 -4.39 70.82
C LYS A 7 27.23 -4.01 70.50
N SER A 8 26.59 -4.73 69.57
CA SER A 8 25.20 -5.21 69.77
C SER A 8 24.90 -6.44 68.91
N ARG A 9 24.15 -7.42 69.45
CA ARG A 9 23.67 -8.62 68.74
C ARG A 9 22.20 -8.43 68.35
N LYS A 10 21.78 -8.97 67.19
CA LYS A 10 20.54 -9.76 67.04
C LYS A 10 20.42 -10.37 65.63
N SER A 11 20.19 -11.68 65.59
CA SER A 11 19.54 -12.42 64.49
C SER A 11 18.29 -13.09 65.11
N PRO A 12 17.20 -13.34 64.34
CA PRO A 12 17.19 -14.49 63.44
C PRO A 12 16.45 -14.34 62.08
N SER A 13 16.80 -15.30 61.21
CA SER A 13 16.14 -15.88 60.02
C SER A 13 14.63 -16.23 60.18
N PRO A 14 13.87 -16.65 59.14
CA PRO A 14 13.94 -16.40 57.68
C PRO A 14 12.60 -15.96 57.04
N SER A 15 12.60 -15.34 55.86
CA SER A 15 11.40 -15.23 55.01
C SER A 15 11.72 -15.31 53.51
N CYS A 16 10.89 -16.06 52.78
CA CYS A 16 10.93 -16.28 51.34
C CYS A 16 11.15 -15.01 50.50
N PHE A 17 12.18 -15.00 49.66
CA PHE A 17 12.17 -14.19 48.45
C PHE A 17 11.25 -14.87 47.43
N LEU A 18 10.08 -14.28 47.19
CA LEU A 18 9.28 -14.60 46.00
C LEU A 18 10.10 -14.19 44.77
N LEU A 19 10.48 -15.18 43.96
CA LEU A 19 11.09 -14.93 42.66
C LEU A 19 10.00 -14.48 41.68
N CYS A 20 9.68 -13.20 41.66
CA CYS A 20 8.82 -12.62 40.63
C CYS A 20 9.53 -12.69 39.28
N ILE A 21 9.29 -13.76 38.53
CA ILE A 21 9.67 -13.89 37.13
C ILE A 21 8.80 -12.92 36.34
N ALA A 22 9.28 -11.68 36.20
CA ALA A 22 8.73 -10.73 35.25
C ALA A 22 9.04 -11.24 33.84
N THR A 23 8.02 -11.73 33.14
CA THR A 23 8.11 -12.04 31.72
C THR A 23 8.57 -10.80 30.95
N PRO A 24 9.49 -10.93 29.97
CA PRO A 24 9.92 -9.80 29.16
C PRO A 24 8.80 -9.41 28.18
N SER A 25 7.87 -8.58 28.66
CA SER A 25 7.02 -7.77 27.79
C SER A 25 7.91 -6.80 27.04
N LEU A 26 8.38 -7.25 25.87
CA LEU A 26 9.28 -6.53 25.00
C LEU A 26 8.71 -5.13 24.73
N LEU A 27 9.50 -4.10 25.00
CA LEU A 27 9.18 -2.72 24.66
C LEU A 27 8.98 -2.61 23.14
N LEU A 28 7.72 -2.72 22.71
CA LEU A 28 7.28 -2.11 21.46
C LEU A 28 7.44 -0.60 21.61
N ALA A 29 7.91 0.05 20.54
CA ALA A 29 8.37 1.43 20.57
C ALA A 29 7.33 2.37 21.18
N GLN A 30 7.79 3.30 22.00
CA GLN A 30 7.05 4.50 22.38
C GLN A 30 6.99 5.47 21.20
N GLU A 31 6.39 5.03 20.09
CA GLU A 31 5.90 5.91 19.04
C GLU A 31 4.46 6.33 19.38
N THR A 32 4.12 7.56 19.01
CA THR A 32 3.00 8.31 19.56
C THR A 32 1.62 7.73 19.23
N LYS A 33 1.10 6.88 20.12
CA LYS A 33 -0.36 6.71 20.28
C LYS A 33 -0.98 8.02 20.77
N THR A 34 -1.55 8.82 19.88
CA THR A 34 -2.65 9.74 20.27
C THR A 34 -3.58 10.23 19.17
N GLU A 35 -3.22 10.20 17.88
CA GLU A 35 -4.12 10.72 16.83
C GLU A 35 -4.37 9.74 15.68
N LEU A 36 -5.53 9.90 15.03
CA LEU A 36 -5.97 9.19 13.84
C LEU A 36 -6.00 10.19 12.67
N PRO A 37 -5.46 9.84 11.49
CA PRO A 37 -5.48 10.73 10.33
C PRO A 37 -6.91 11.02 9.90
N ALA A 38 -7.29 12.31 9.84
CA ALA A 38 -8.66 12.73 9.54
C ALA A 38 -9.72 12.09 10.46
N ALA A 39 -9.48 12.05 11.78
CA ALA A 39 -10.34 11.41 12.79
C ALA A 39 -11.85 11.70 12.68
N ALA A 40 -12.25 12.89 12.19
CA ALA A 40 -13.65 13.22 11.91
C ALA A 40 -14.34 12.28 10.88
N LYS A 41 -13.56 11.59 10.05
CA LYS A 41 -14.03 10.59 9.06
C LYS A 41 -14.10 9.16 9.63
N LEU A 42 -13.84 8.97 10.93
CA LEU A 42 -13.83 7.65 11.58
C LEU A 42 -15.21 7.00 11.61
N ASP A 43 -16.29 7.75 11.78
CA ASP A 43 -17.65 7.18 11.86
C ASP A 43 -18.11 6.57 10.54
N VAL A 44 -17.72 7.15 9.40
CA VAL A 44 -17.90 6.54 8.07
C VAL A 44 -17.12 5.21 8.00
N THR A 45 -15.91 5.18 8.55
CA THR A 45 -15.07 3.98 8.59
C THR A 45 -15.68 2.88 9.46
N LYS A 46 -16.24 3.24 10.63
CA LYS A 46 -16.97 2.31 11.52
C LYS A 46 -18.20 1.71 10.84
N LYS A 47 -18.97 2.49 10.07
CA LYS A 47 -20.09 1.99 9.26
C LYS A 47 -19.61 0.97 8.21
N VAL A 48 -18.49 1.23 7.52
CA VAL A 48 -17.92 0.27 6.55
C VAL A 48 -17.40 -1.00 7.24
N HIS A 49 -16.73 -0.88 8.39
CA HIS A 49 -16.32 -2.03 9.21
C HIS A 49 -17.52 -2.89 9.64
N GLN A 50 -18.62 -2.28 10.08
CA GLN A 50 -19.86 -2.99 10.42
C GLN A 50 -20.44 -3.76 9.22
N LEU A 51 -20.45 -3.17 8.03
CA LEU A 51 -20.86 -3.84 6.79
C LEU A 51 -19.96 -5.06 6.49
N ILE A 52 -18.63 -4.91 6.60
CA ILE A 52 -17.67 -5.99 6.33
C ILE A 52 -17.82 -7.13 7.34
N VAL A 53 -17.86 -6.83 8.64
CA VAL A 53 -18.03 -7.86 9.69
C VAL A 53 -19.35 -8.61 9.53
N LYS A 54 -20.44 -7.92 9.17
CA LYS A 54 -21.74 -8.55 8.87
C LYS A 54 -21.65 -9.48 7.64
N SER A 55 -20.90 -9.08 6.62
CA SER A 55 -20.74 -9.84 5.36
C SER A 55 -19.80 -11.04 5.53
N ALA A 56 -18.86 -10.98 6.48
CA ALA A 56 -17.87 -12.01 6.76
C ALA A 56 -18.35 -13.13 7.71
N ALA A 57 -19.65 -13.32 7.85
CA ALA A 57 -20.27 -14.29 8.78
C ALA A 57 -19.89 -15.76 8.53
N THR A 58 -19.18 -16.08 7.45
CA THR A 58 -18.58 -17.41 7.19
C THR A 58 -17.14 -17.23 6.71
N PRO A 59 -16.15 -17.92 7.32
CA PRO A 59 -14.76 -17.89 6.86
C PRO A 59 -14.65 -18.31 5.39
N SER A 60 -14.18 -17.40 4.54
CA SER A 60 -13.92 -17.71 3.12
C SER A 60 -12.66 -18.56 2.99
N PRO A 61 -12.67 -19.70 2.27
CA PRO A 61 -11.46 -20.48 2.03
C PRO A 61 -10.49 -19.68 1.15
N LEU A 62 -9.19 -19.75 1.46
CA LEU A 62 -8.12 -19.08 0.71
C LEU A 62 -7.96 -19.68 -0.70
N LYS A 63 -8.79 -19.21 -1.63
CA LYS A 63 -8.90 -19.64 -3.04
C LYS A 63 -9.09 -18.43 -3.94
N ALA A 64 -8.72 -18.54 -5.21
CA ALA A 64 -8.99 -17.49 -6.18
C ALA A 64 -10.50 -17.24 -6.31
N TYR A 65 -10.90 -15.99 -6.47
CA TYR A 65 -12.28 -15.59 -6.70
C TYR A 65 -12.36 -14.39 -7.64
N THR A 66 -13.56 -14.14 -8.17
CA THR A 66 -13.86 -12.94 -8.94
C THR A 66 -14.85 -12.10 -8.14
N GLU A 67 -14.46 -10.89 -7.79
CA GLU A 67 -15.36 -9.88 -7.23
C GLU A 67 -16.17 -9.24 -8.36
N THR A 68 -17.44 -8.92 -8.10
CA THR A 68 -18.25 -8.08 -8.98
C THR A 68 -18.41 -6.72 -8.34
N VAL A 69 -18.18 -5.64 -9.09
CA VAL A 69 -18.21 -4.27 -8.57
C VAL A 69 -19.48 -3.57 -9.10
N PRO A 70 -20.58 -3.49 -8.31
CA PRO A 70 -21.88 -3.06 -8.83
C PRO A 70 -21.86 -1.64 -9.38
N LYS A 71 -21.19 -0.71 -8.67
CA LYS A 71 -21.08 0.69 -9.13
C LYS A 71 -20.12 0.88 -10.31
N ALA A 72 -19.37 -0.15 -10.70
CA ALA A 72 -18.58 -0.16 -11.93
C ALA A 72 -19.29 -0.93 -13.07
N GLY A 73 -20.62 -0.86 -13.15
CA GLY A 73 -21.40 -1.54 -14.19
C GLY A 73 -21.27 -3.07 -14.14
N ASN A 74 -21.10 -3.64 -12.94
CA ASN A 74 -20.77 -5.04 -12.71
C ASN A 74 -19.44 -5.49 -13.36
N ALA A 75 -18.48 -4.58 -13.54
CA ALA A 75 -17.11 -4.94 -13.86
C ALA A 75 -16.54 -5.93 -12.83
N THR A 76 -15.65 -6.81 -13.29
CA THR A 76 -15.11 -7.91 -12.51
C THR A 76 -13.65 -7.67 -12.13
N LEU A 77 -13.28 -8.11 -10.93
CA LEU A 77 -11.92 -8.03 -10.41
C LEU A 77 -11.46 -9.42 -9.96
N GLN A 78 -10.43 -9.96 -10.61
CA GLN A 78 -9.86 -11.27 -10.26
C GLN A 78 -8.89 -11.14 -9.09
N MET A 79 -9.16 -11.87 -8.01
CA MET A 79 -8.38 -11.88 -6.78
C MET A 79 -7.73 -13.25 -6.60
N LEU A 80 -6.39 -13.30 -6.59
CA LEU A 80 -5.60 -14.53 -6.42
C LEU A 80 -5.13 -14.68 -4.97
N PRO A 81 -5.07 -15.91 -4.42
CA PRO A 81 -4.66 -16.15 -3.05
C PRO A 81 -3.14 -16.11 -2.90
N VAL A 82 -2.66 -15.38 -1.90
CA VAL A 82 -1.28 -15.41 -1.43
C VAL A 82 -1.25 -16.13 -0.08
N LYS A 83 -0.47 -17.21 0.00
CA LYS A 83 -0.32 -18.01 1.23
C LYS A 83 0.62 -17.31 2.20
N ALA A 84 0.30 -17.36 3.49
CA ALA A 84 1.23 -16.94 4.54
C ALA A 84 2.58 -17.65 4.41
N GLY A 85 3.67 -16.95 4.71
CA GLY A 85 5.02 -17.49 4.56
C GLY A 85 6.11 -16.53 5.03
N GLU A 86 7.35 -16.88 4.73
CA GLU A 86 8.54 -16.09 5.05
C GLU A 86 9.40 -15.92 3.80
N PHE A 87 10.01 -14.75 3.60
CA PHE A 87 10.92 -14.50 2.48
C PHE A 87 12.00 -13.47 2.82
N GLN A 88 13.00 -13.33 1.94
CA GLN A 88 14.02 -12.29 2.02
C GLN A 88 13.52 -11.03 1.32
N LEU A 89 13.21 -10.00 2.11
CA LEU A 89 12.90 -8.64 1.63
C LEU A 89 14.20 -7.93 1.21
N GLY A 90 14.19 -7.27 0.06
CA GLY A 90 15.34 -6.56 -0.51
C GLY A 90 16.25 -7.46 -1.35
N SER A 91 17.32 -6.87 -1.92
CA SER A 91 18.27 -7.53 -2.83
C SER A 91 19.64 -7.80 -2.18
N PRO A 92 20.34 -8.88 -2.55
CA PRO A 92 21.72 -9.12 -2.13
C PRO A 92 22.67 -8.03 -2.62
N ASP A 93 23.73 -7.71 -1.85
CA ASP A 93 24.69 -6.64 -2.19
C ASP A 93 25.37 -6.79 -3.56
N ALA A 94 25.41 -8.01 -4.10
CA ALA A 94 25.99 -8.35 -5.40
C ALA A 94 24.96 -8.45 -6.56
N GLU A 95 23.68 -8.17 -6.33
CA GLU A 95 22.66 -8.19 -7.38
C GLU A 95 22.89 -7.05 -8.39
N PRO A 96 23.05 -7.33 -9.70
CA PRO A 96 23.27 -6.30 -10.71
C PRO A 96 22.13 -5.26 -10.73
N GLY A 97 22.49 -3.98 -10.83
CA GLY A 97 21.52 -2.89 -10.90
C GLY A 97 20.81 -2.54 -9.58
N ARG A 98 21.25 -3.12 -8.45
CA ARG A 98 20.75 -2.83 -7.08
C ARG A 98 21.00 -1.37 -6.65
N ASN A 99 19.98 -0.75 -6.07
CA ASN A 99 20.09 0.50 -5.31
C ASN A 99 20.44 0.28 -3.84
N ALA A 100 21.01 1.31 -3.19
CA ALA A 100 21.44 1.23 -1.80
C ALA A 100 20.28 1.00 -0.80
N ASP A 101 19.10 1.54 -1.08
CA ASP A 101 17.88 1.46 -0.26
C ASP A 101 17.17 0.09 -0.26
N GLU A 102 17.65 -0.86 -1.07
CA GLU A 102 17.12 -2.22 -1.18
C GLU A 102 17.68 -3.16 -0.13
N GLY A 103 18.36 -2.64 0.90
CA GLY A 103 18.97 -3.46 1.95
C GLY A 103 19.19 -2.73 3.28
N PRO A 104 19.80 -3.40 4.28
CA PRO A 104 20.22 -4.81 4.25
C PRO A 104 19.04 -5.76 4.04
N GLN A 105 19.26 -6.93 3.43
CA GLN A 105 18.19 -7.92 3.29
C GLN A 105 17.67 -8.36 4.66
N LYS A 106 16.36 -8.61 4.74
CA LYS A 106 15.68 -8.99 5.98
C LYS A 106 14.77 -10.18 5.77
N LYS A 107 14.86 -11.18 6.64
CA LYS A 107 13.90 -12.27 6.63
C LYS A 107 12.62 -11.80 7.29
N ILE A 108 11.53 -11.62 6.54
CA ILE A 108 10.25 -11.16 7.10
C ILE A 108 9.16 -12.21 6.90
N LYS A 109 8.07 -12.09 7.67
CA LYS A 109 6.88 -12.95 7.57
C LYS A 109 5.69 -12.16 7.04
N VAL A 110 4.90 -12.79 6.19
CA VAL A 110 3.65 -12.23 5.66
C VAL A 110 2.50 -13.17 5.99
N ASP A 111 1.39 -12.61 6.48
CA ASP A 111 0.12 -13.33 6.65
C ASP A 111 -0.50 -13.74 5.31
N ALA A 112 -1.59 -14.51 5.35
CA ALA A 112 -2.34 -14.84 4.14
C ALA A 112 -3.28 -13.68 3.73
N PHE A 113 -3.34 -13.42 2.42
CA PHE A 113 -4.20 -12.41 1.81
C PHE A 113 -4.63 -12.84 0.40
N TRP A 114 -5.51 -12.07 -0.21
CA TRP A 114 -5.71 -12.09 -1.66
C TRP A 114 -5.18 -10.81 -2.28
N MET A 115 -4.65 -10.87 -3.49
CA MET A 115 -4.22 -9.70 -4.26
C MET A 115 -4.89 -9.69 -5.63
N SER A 116 -5.14 -8.52 -6.20
CA SER A 116 -5.64 -8.43 -7.58
C SER A 116 -4.61 -9.00 -8.56
N LYS A 117 -5.09 -9.79 -9.52
CA LYS A 117 -4.26 -10.47 -10.52
C LYS A 117 -3.38 -9.50 -11.32
N THR A 118 -3.94 -8.33 -11.60
CA THR A 118 -3.36 -7.19 -12.32
C THR A 118 -3.48 -5.93 -11.45
N GLU A 119 -2.94 -4.84 -11.96
CA GLU A 119 -3.29 -3.47 -11.59
C GLU A 119 -4.81 -3.24 -11.72
N ILE A 120 -5.31 -2.23 -11.01
CA ILE A 120 -6.68 -1.75 -11.15
C ILE A 120 -6.80 -0.98 -12.45
N THR A 121 -7.72 -1.39 -13.32
CA THR A 121 -7.92 -0.77 -14.63
C THR A 121 -8.86 0.43 -14.60
N TRP A 122 -8.84 1.23 -15.67
CA TRP A 122 -9.78 2.33 -15.86
C TRP A 122 -11.26 1.91 -15.79
N LYS A 123 -11.58 0.68 -16.21
CA LYS A 123 -12.93 0.08 -16.05
C LYS A 123 -13.44 0.08 -14.62
N LEU A 124 -12.53 -0.17 -13.66
CA LEU A 124 -12.84 -0.24 -12.24
C LEU A 124 -12.73 1.14 -11.58
N TYR A 125 -11.74 1.94 -11.96
CA TYR A 125 -11.47 3.24 -11.34
C TYR A 125 -12.36 4.39 -11.84
N ASN A 126 -12.68 4.46 -13.14
CA ASN A 126 -13.52 5.54 -13.68
C ASN A 126 -14.88 5.68 -12.95
N PRO A 127 -15.60 4.61 -12.59
CA PRO A 127 -16.88 4.74 -11.88
C PRO A 127 -16.76 5.20 -10.40
N TYR A 128 -15.58 5.11 -9.80
CA TYR A 128 -15.27 5.75 -8.52
C TYR A 128 -15.03 7.25 -8.67
N TYR A 129 -14.27 7.63 -9.69
CA TYR A 129 -13.78 9.00 -9.94
C TYR A 129 -14.78 9.90 -10.71
N LYS A 130 -15.42 9.39 -11.77
CA LYS A 130 -16.31 10.12 -12.70
C LYS A 130 -17.81 9.79 -12.48
N ASN A 131 -18.29 9.69 -11.23
CA ASN A 131 -19.70 9.37 -10.93
C ASN A 131 -20.68 10.57 -10.92
N GLY A 132 -20.22 11.78 -11.21
CA GLY A 132 -21.07 12.96 -11.35
C GLY A 132 -21.60 13.57 -10.03
N LYS A 133 -21.23 13.06 -8.84
CA LYS A 133 -21.60 13.70 -7.56
C LYS A 133 -20.62 14.83 -7.21
N PRO A 134 -21.06 16.10 -7.05
CA PRO A 134 -20.18 17.23 -6.73
C PRO A 134 -19.42 17.07 -5.40
N ARG A 135 -18.12 17.41 -5.42
CA ARG A 135 -17.20 17.22 -4.29
C ARG A 135 -16.55 18.52 -3.83
N ASN A 136 -16.39 18.67 -2.52
CA ASN A 136 -15.47 19.64 -1.93
C ASN A 136 -14.02 19.27 -2.26
N LYS A 137 -13.06 20.19 -2.07
CA LYS A 137 -11.62 19.91 -2.32
C LYS A 137 -11.08 18.69 -1.57
N ASP A 138 -11.60 18.43 -0.36
CA ASP A 138 -11.22 17.27 0.47
C ASP A 138 -11.98 15.96 0.11
N GLY A 139 -12.71 15.98 -1.01
CA GLY A 139 -13.47 14.87 -1.58
C GLY A 139 -14.80 14.56 -0.89
N THR A 140 -15.21 15.31 0.13
CA THR A 140 -16.55 15.13 0.74
C THR A 140 -17.66 15.55 -0.22
N LEU A 141 -18.86 14.96 -0.09
CA LEU A 141 -20.04 15.40 -0.84
C LEU A 141 -20.35 16.87 -0.51
N MET A 142 -20.62 17.68 -1.54
CA MET A 142 -21.08 19.07 -1.33
C MET A 142 -22.51 19.15 -0.78
N SER A 143 -23.33 18.14 -1.05
CA SER A 143 -24.75 18.11 -0.65
C SER A 143 -25.14 16.67 -0.27
N PRO A 144 -24.69 16.16 0.88
CA PRO A 144 -25.05 14.82 1.35
C PRO A 144 -26.54 14.76 1.71
N SER A 145 -27.14 13.58 1.54
CA SER A 145 -28.54 13.30 1.81
C SER A 145 -28.72 11.92 2.44
N ASP A 146 -29.85 11.69 3.11
CA ASP A 146 -30.19 10.37 3.69
C ASP A 146 -30.43 9.26 2.62
N LYS A 147 -30.41 9.63 1.33
CA LYS A 147 -30.49 8.70 0.20
C LYS A 147 -29.13 8.25 -0.33
N ASP A 148 -28.04 8.88 0.12
CA ASP A 148 -26.69 8.51 -0.31
C ASP A 148 -26.26 7.19 0.32
N GLU A 149 -25.77 6.27 -0.52
CA GLU A 149 -25.26 5.00 -0.03
C GLU A 149 -23.92 5.18 0.69
N LEU A 150 -23.53 4.20 1.50
CA LEU A 150 -22.26 4.23 2.24
C LEU A 150 -21.03 4.39 1.32
N SER A 151 -21.10 3.92 0.08
CA SER A 151 -20.07 4.12 -0.94
C SER A 151 -20.04 5.55 -1.52
N ASP A 152 -21.16 6.28 -1.53
CA ASP A 152 -21.23 7.63 -2.07
C ASP A 152 -20.62 8.68 -1.13
N VAL A 153 -20.75 8.46 0.18
CA VAL A 153 -20.19 9.32 1.23
C VAL A 153 -18.68 9.13 1.46
N ILE A 154 -18.05 8.15 0.80
CA ILE A 154 -16.59 8.02 0.78
C ILE A 154 -15.98 9.21 0.05
N SER A 155 -14.86 9.75 0.57
CA SER A 155 -14.15 10.84 -0.11
C SER A 155 -13.64 10.40 -1.48
N GLN A 156 -13.83 11.27 -2.47
CA GLN A 156 -13.56 10.99 -3.88
C GLN A 156 -12.79 12.13 -4.54
N PRO A 157 -12.09 11.87 -5.66
CA PRO A 157 -11.39 12.90 -6.40
C PRO A 157 -12.35 13.99 -6.90
N THR A 158 -11.90 15.25 -6.85
CA THR A 158 -12.58 16.36 -7.53
C THR A 158 -12.44 16.19 -9.05
N PRO A 159 -13.32 16.77 -9.90
CA PRO A 159 -13.08 16.83 -11.34
C PRO A 159 -11.66 17.32 -11.65
N GLN A 160 -10.99 16.70 -12.62
CA GLN A 160 -9.65 17.10 -13.04
C GLN A 160 -9.66 18.35 -13.92
N TYR A 161 -8.51 19.01 -13.97
CA TYR A 161 -8.23 20.11 -14.89
C TYR A 161 -7.67 19.63 -16.25
N HIS A 162 -6.86 18.57 -16.25
CA HIS A 162 -6.30 17.91 -17.44
C HIS A 162 -6.82 16.47 -17.59
N ASP A 163 -6.32 15.70 -18.56
CA ASP A 163 -6.67 14.28 -18.73
C ASP A 163 -5.63 13.33 -18.11
N MET A 164 -6.05 12.14 -17.65
CA MET A 164 -5.21 11.14 -16.97
C MET A 164 -4.44 10.23 -17.95
N PHE A 165 -4.71 10.36 -19.24
CA PHE A 165 -4.14 9.49 -20.27
C PHE A 165 -2.93 10.15 -20.94
N LEU A 166 -1.80 9.45 -20.97
CA LEU A 166 -0.61 9.86 -21.73
C LEU A 166 -0.98 10.23 -23.18
N ASN A 167 -0.68 11.48 -23.55
CA ASN A 167 -0.77 12.01 -24.91
C ASN A 167 -2.10 11.71 -25.65
N ASN A 168 -3.23 11.68 -24.93
CA ASN A 168 -4.56 11.36 -25.46
C ASN A 168 -4.66 10.04 -26.26
N SER A 169 -3.66 9.15 -26.18
CA SER A 169 -3.52 8.05 -27.14
C SER A 169 -4.40 6.84 -26.82
N PHE A 170 -4.89 6.74 -25.57
CA PHE A 170 -5.70 5.63 -25.05
C PHE A 170 -6.93 6.10 -24.28
N VAL A 171 -7.47 7.27 -24.65
CA VAL A 171 -8.57 7.96 -23.93
C VAL A 171 -9.75 7.02 -23.69
N ASN A 172 -9.95 6.70 -22.41
CA ASN A 172 -10.99 5.79 -21.89
C ASN A 172 -10.93 4.33 -22.36
N ASP A 173 -9.78 3.79 -22.81
CA ASP A 173 -9.67 2.34 -22.99
C ASP A 173 -9.77 1.63 -21.63
N PRO A 174 -10.81 0.80 -21.39
CA PRO A 174 -11.17 0.35 -20.05
C PRO A 174 -10.18 -0.67 -19.47
N ASP A 175 -9.41 -1.38 -20.30
CA ASP A 175 -8.59 -2.51 -19.88
C ASP A 175 -7.09 -2.14 -19.71
N HIS A 176 -6.75 -0.85 -19.81
CA HIS A 176 -5.46 -0.32 -19.37
C HIS A 176 -5.46 -0.04 -17.86
N PRO A 177 -4.29 -0.08 -17.19
CA PRO A 177 -4.15 0.31 -15.79
C PRO A 177 -4.60 1.76 -15.58
N ALA A 178 -5.27 2.01 -14.45
CA ALA A 178 -5.52 3.35 -13.97
C ALA A 178 -4.23 3.93 -13.38
N MET A 179 -3.88 5.18 -13.75
CA MET A 179 -2.67 5.89 -13.33
C MET A 179 -2.94 7.38 -13.08
N ASP A 180 -1.92 8.21 -12.78
CA ASP A 180 -2.07 9.66 -12.48
C ASP A 180 -2.89 9.96 -11.19
N MET A 181 -2.88 9.05 -10.22
CA MET A 181 -3.46 9.30 -8.91
C MET A 181 -2.44 9.29 -7.79
N THR A 182 -2.74 10.02 -6.72
CA THR A 182 -2.00 9.89 -5.45
C THR A 182 -2.27 8.55 -4.77
N GLN A 183 -1.32 8.13 -3.94
CA GLN A 183 -1.53 7.04 -2.97
C GLN A 183 -2.81 7.25 -2.13
N HIS A 184 -3.20 8.50 -1.85
CA HIS A 184 -4.44 8.82 -1.13
C HIS A 184 -5.68 8.43 -1.93
N ALA A 185 -5.76 8.83 -3.20
CA ALA A 185 -6.88 8.48 -4.08
C ALA A 185 -6.99 6.97 -4.29
N ALA A 186 -5.88 6.27 -4.47
CA ALA A 186 -5.84 4.80 -4.56
C ALA A 186 -6.30 4.12 -3.26
N SER A 187 -5.91 4.66 -2.09
CA SER A 187 -6.38 4.20 -0.78
C SER A 187 -7.88 4.46 -0.58
N LYS A 188 -8.41 5.56 -1.12
CA LYS A 188 -9.83 5.91 -1.07
C LYS A 188 -10.70 5.12 -2.05
N PHE A 189 -10.16 4.74 -3.21
CA PHE A 189 -10.75 3.73 -4.07
C PHE A 189 -10.95 2.41 -3.32
N CYS A 190 -9.93 1.95 -2.56
CA CYS A 190 -10.05 0.74 -1.74
C CYS A 190 -11.17 0.87 -0.68
N GLN A 191 -11.32 2.03 -0.05
CA GLN A 191 -12.42 2.32 0.87
C GLN A 191 -13.79 2.27 0.18
N TRP A 192 -13.91 2.85 -1.02
CA TRP A 192 -15.13 2.85 -1.83
C TRP A 192 -15.53 1.45 -2.31
N LEU A 193 -14.56 0.65 -2.75
CA LEU A 193 -14.77 -0.75 -3.13
C LEU A 193 -15.24 -1.58 -1.92
N SER A 194 -14.66 -1.33 -0.75
CA SER A 194 -15.05 -2.01 0.49
C SER A 194 -16.47 -1.66 0.92
N ALA A 195 -16.88 -0.40 0.73
CA ALA A 195 -18.21 0.12 1.09
C ALA A 195 -19.35 -0.40 0.20
N GLN A 196 -19.07 -1.01 -0.96
CA GLN A 196 -20.08 -1.61 -1.84
C GLN A 196 -20.05 -3.15 -1.88
N THR A 197 -18.90 -3.77 -1.61
CA THR A 197 -18.72 -5.25 -1.65
C THR A 197 -18.90 -5.93 -0.29
N GLY A 198 -18.70 -5.21 0.82
CA GLY A 198 -18.63 -5.83 2.15
C GLY A 198 -17.36 -6.66 2.37
N HIS A 199 -16.30 -6.42 1.60
CA HIS A 199 -14.97 -7.00 1.81
C HIS A 199 -13.97 -5.89 2.14
N PHE A 200 -13.00 -6.17 3.03
CA PHE A 200 -11.96 -5.19 3.35
C PHE A 200 -10.85 -5.19 2.29
N TYR A 201 -10.80 -4.13 1.50
CA TYR A 201 -9.74 -3.88 0.52
C TYR A 201 -8.81 -2.74 0.96
N ARG A 202 -7.53 -2.86 0.67
CA ARG A 202 -6.50 -1.81 0.86
C ARG A 202 -5.39 -1.94 -0.18
N LEU A 203 -4.50 -0.97 -0.27
CA LEU A 203 -3.21 -1.15 -0.96
C LEU A 203 -2.38 -2.24 -0.23
N PRO A 204 -1.51 -2.98 -0.95
CA PRO A 204 -0.50 -3.83 -0.31
C PRO A 204 0.48 -2.98 0.52
N THR A 205 1.06 -3.57 1.56
CA THR A 205 2.35 -3.09 2.10
C THR A 205 3.47 -3.40 1.11
N GLU A 206 4.59 -2.70 1.22
CA GLU A 206 5.80 -2.95 0.41
C GLU A 206 6.25 -4.42 0.50
N ALA A 207 6.18 -5.00 1.70
CA ALA A 207 6.56 -6.37 1.97
C ALA A 207 5.58 -7.40 1.38
N GLU A 208 4.26 -7.14 1.44
CA GLU A 208 3.26 -7.96 0.74
C GLU A 208 3.45 -7.91 -0.79
N TRP A 209 3.76 -6.73 -1.32
CA TRP A 209 4.01 -6.55 -2.74
C TRP A 209 5.25 -7.32 -3.20
N GLU A 210 6.39 -7.19 -2.52
CA GLU A 210 7.62 -7.91 -2.91
C GLU A 210 7.43 -9.44 -2.80
N TYR A 211 6.77 -9.90 -1.74
CA TYR A 211 6.47 -11.32 -1.55
C TYR A 211 5.66 -11.89 -2.71
N ALA A 212 4.59 -11.19 -3.11
CA ALA A 212 3.73 -11.60 -4.21
C ALA A 212 4.39 -11.42 -5.58
N CYS A 213 5.27 -10.43 -5.75
CA CYS A 213 6.09 -10.24 -6.94
C CYS A 213 7.05 -11.42 -7.14
N ARG A 214 7.85 -11.74 -6.12
CA ARG A 214 8.83 -12.84 -6.13
C ARG A 214 8.19 -14.20 -6.31
N ALA A 215 6.99 -14.42 -5.79
CA ALA A 215 6.22 -15.67 -5.92
C ALA A 215 7.00 -16.94 -5.54
N GLY A 216 7.87 -16.83 -4.52
CA GLY A 216 8.72 -17.91 -4.03
C GLY A 216 10.14 -17.96 -4.61
N THR A 217 10.50 -17.07 -5.54
CA THR A 217 11.89 -16.91 -6.02
C THR A 217 12.72 -15.98 -5.13
N SER A 218 14.05 -16.04 -5.26
CA SER A 218 15.00 -15.12 -4.62
C SER A 218 15.86 -14.34 -5.63
N THR A 219 15.43 -14.33 -6.89
CA THR A 219 16.15 -13.79 -8.05
C THR A 219 15.79 -12.33 -8.31
N ALA A 220 16.52 -11.67 -9.21
CA ALA A 220 16.31 -10.27 -9.58
C ALA A 220 14.89 -10.05 -10.15
N TRP A 221 14.40 -10.97 -10.99
CA TRP A 221 12.99 -11.04 -11.41
C TRP A 221 12.37 -12.38 -11.05
N SER A 222 11.04 -12.47 -11.03
CA SER A 222 10.29 -13.69 -10.68
C SER A 222 10.44 -14.85 -11.69
N PHE A 223 11.08 -14.60 -12.84
CA PHE A 223 11.42 -15.58 -13.87
C PHE A 223 12.92 -15.95 -13.89
N GLY A 224 13.75 -15.34 -13.03
CA GLY A 224 15.20 -15.56 -12.94
C GLY A 224 16.01 -14.26 -12.97
N ASP A 225 17.31 -14.38 -13.18
CA ASP A 225 18.28 -13.25 -13.25
C ASP A 225 18.68 -12.90 -14.70
N ASP A 226 18.04 -13.52 -15.69
CA ASP A 226 18.35 -13.39 -17.11
C ASP A 226 17.52 -12.28 -17.76
N GLU A 227 18.06 -11.06 -17.78
CA GLU A 227 17.43 -9.86 -18.32
C GLU A 227 16.96 -10.02 -19.77
N SER A 228 17.58 -10.89 -20.58
CA SER A 228 17.16 -11.13 -21.97
C SER A 228 15.73 -11.68 -22.09
N LYS A 229 15.18 -12.23 -21.00
CA LYS A 229 13.79 -12.71 -20.90
C LYS A 229 12.81 -11.66 -20.39
N LEU A 230 13.26 -10.49 -19.94
CA LEU A 230 12.39 -9.44 -19.39
C LEU A 230 11.30 -9.03 -20.40
N GLY A 231 11.64 -8.99 -21.69
CA GLY A 231 10.71 -8.68 -22.77
C GLY A 231 9.48 -9.60 -22.87
N ASP A 232 9.54 -10.83 -22.33
CA ASP A 232 8.39 -11.75 -22.25
C ASP A 232 7.45 -11.48 -21.07
N HIS A 233 7.96 -10.80 -20.03
CA HIS A 233 7.34 -10.66 -18.70
C HIS A 233 6.96 -9.21 -18.35
N ALA A 234 7.51 -8.23 -19.07
CA ALA A 234 7.38 -6.81 -18.74
C ALA A 234 7.09 -5.93 -19.97
N TRP A 235 6.45 -4.79 -19.68
CA TRP A 235 6.47 -3.60 -20.53
C TRP A 235 7.36 -2.56 -19.86
N PHE A 236 8.45 -2.18 -20.50
CA PHE A 236 9.50 -1.31 -19.94
C PHE A 236 10.14 -0.50 -21.09
N ALA A 237 11.08 0.41 -20.79
CA ALA A 237 11.57 1.43 -21.75
C ALA A 237 11.89 0.87 -23.17
N ASP A 238 12.65 -0.23 -23.26
CA ASP A 238 13.07 -0.82 -24.54
C ASP A 238 11.93 -1.39 -25.40
N ASN A 239 10.79 -1.75 -24.81
CA ASN A 239 9.73 -2.50 -25.52
C ASN A 239 8.32 -1.90 -25.41
N SER A 240 8.15 -0.83 -24.64
CA SER A 240 6.85 -0.18 -24.41
C SER A 240 6.43 0.76 -25.55
N ASN A 241 7.40 1.23 -26.36
CA ASN A 241 7.25 2.36 -27.29
C ASN A 241 6.78 3.66 -26.58
N PHE A 242 7.35 3.95 -25.41
CA PHE A 242 7.00 5.10 -24.56
C PHE A 242 5.50 5.14 -24.19
N THR A 243 4.91 3.98 -23.91
CA THR A 243 3.52 3.94 -23.42
C THR A 243 3.15 2.69 -22.62
N TYR A 244 2.24 2.86 -21.67
CA TYR A 244 1.62 1.76 -20.93
C TYR A 244 0.68 0.95 -21.82
N GLN A 245 0.40 -0.28 -21.41
CA GLN A 245 -0.32 -1.28 -22.20
C GLN A 245 -1.49 -1.84 -21.41
N LYS A 246 -2.38 -2.57 -22.09
CA LYS A 246 -3.45 -3.32 -21.42
C LYS A 246 -2.86 -4.33 -20.44
N VAL A 247 -3.51 -4.45 -19.29
CA VAL A 247 -3.05 -5.37 -18.23
C VAL A 247 -3.12 -6.82 -18.69
N GLY A 248 -2.21 -7.66 -18.19
CA GLY A 248 -2.24 -9.11 -18.37
C GLY A 248 -1.71 -9.61 -19.72
N LEU A 249 -1.09 -8.76 -20.55
CA LEU A 249 -0.59 -9.15 -21.87
C LEU A 249 0.76 -9.89 -21.86
N LYS A 250 1.58 -9.71 -20.82
CA LYS A 250 2.87 -10.40 -20.64
C LYS A 250 2.72 -11.66 -19.79
N LYS A 251 3.75 -12.53 -19.80
CA LYS A 251 3.75 -13.78 -19.02
C LYS A 251 3.68 -13.47 -17.51
N PRO A 252 2.77 -14.10 -16.76
CA PRO A 252 2.68 -13.90 -15.32
C PRO A 252 3.89 -14.49 -14.58
N ASN A 253 4.02 -14.10 -13.31
CA ASN A 253 4.93 -14.74 -12.38
C ASN A 253 4.44 -16.15 -11.96
N PRO A 254 5.24 -16.95 -11.22
CA PRO A 254 4.87 -18.30 -10.79
C PRO A 254 3.55 -18.47 -10.01
N TRP A 255 2.96 -17.39 -9.48
CA TRP A 255 1.65 -17.43 -8.78
C TRP A 255 0.48 -16.91 -9.64
N GLY A 256 0.73 -16.50 -10.88
CA GLY A 256 -0.30 -16.05 -11.82
C GLY A 256 -0.58 -14.54 -11.80
N PHE A 257 0.22 -13.75 -11.06
CA PHE A 257 0.15 -12.29 -11.12
C PHE A 257 0.85 -11.79 -12.38
N HIS A 258 0.21 -10.89 -13.11
CA HIS A 258 0.80 -10.24 -14.27
C HIS A 258 1.36 -8.86 -13.89
N ASP A 259 2.24 -8.36 -14.75
CA ASP A 259 2.72 -6.97 -14.75
C ASP A 259 3.46 -6.56 -13.46
N MET A 260 3.97 -7.54 -12.70
CA MET A 260 4.77 -7.32 -11.47
C MET A 260 6.17 -6.71 -11.73
N HIS A 261 6.50 -6.41 -12.98
CA HIS A 261 7.84 -6.04 -13.47
C HIS A 261 7.79 -4.96 -14.57
N GLY A 262 6.79 -4.08 -14.54
CA GLY A 262 6.67 -2.98 -15.50
C GLY A 262 5.22 -2.58 -15.71
N ASN A 263 4.91 -2.12 -16.92
CA ASN A 263 3.64 -1.50 -17.30
C ASN A 263 3.41 -0.18 -16.56
N VAL A 264 2.97 -0.20 -15.30
CA VAL A 264 2.96 0.98 -14.42
C VAL A 264 3.53 0.62 -13.06
N ALA A 265 4.29 1.54 -12.47
CA ALA A 265 4.76 1.39 -11.09
C ALA A 265 3.54 1.48 -10.15
N GLU A 266 3.60 0.81 -8.99
CA GLU A 266 2.41 0.62 -8.18
C GLU A 266 2.52 1.20 -6.77
N TRP A 267 1.50 1.96 -6.35
CA TRP A 267 1.37 2.40 -4.97
C TRP A 267 1.26 1.23 -3.99
N VAL A 268 2.15 1.23 -3.00
CA VAL A 268 2.02 0.48 -1.76
C VAL A 268 1.65 1.42 -0.60
N LEU A 269 1.27 0.91 0.56
CA LEU A 269 0.90 1.72 1.74
C LEU A 269 2.06 2.51 2.37
N ASP A 270 3.28 2.06 2.13
CA ASP A 270 4.47 2.49 2.86
C ASP A 270 4.94 3.89 2.48
N GLN A 271 5.41 4.62 3.49
CA GLN A 271 6.31 5.75 3.28
C GLN A 271 7.66 5.22 2.79
N PHE A 272 8.28 5.91 1.83
CA PHE A 272 9.60 5.52 1.36
C PHE A 272 10.67 5.96 2.38
N SER A 273 11.62 5.07 2.69
CA SER A 273 12.84 5.40 3.42
C SER A 273 13.94 4.38 3.14
N ASP A 274 15.10 4.93 2.76
CA ASP A 274 16.42 4.29 2.73
C ASP A 274 16.76 3.48 3.99
N LYS A 275 16.36 3.98 5.16
CA LYS A 275 16.70 3.42 6.48
C LYS A 275 15.66 2.43 7.01
N PHE A 276 14.54 2.21 6.31
CA PHE A 276 13.46 1.36 6.85
C PHE A 276 13.92 -0.09 7.03
N TYR A 277 14.53 -0.71 6.03
CA TYR A 277 14.98 -2.10 6.09
C TYR A 277 16.04 -2.31 7.19
N GLY A 278 16.93 -1.32 7.41
CA GLY A 278 17.90 -1.35 8.50
C GLY A 278 17.28 -1.39 9.91
N LYS A 279 16.03 -0.93 10.10
CA LYS A 279 15.30 -0.98 11.37
C LYS A 279 14.59 -2.31 11.62
N LEU A 280 14.29 -3.07 10.57
CA LEU A 280 13.53 -4.31 10.65
C LEU A 280 14.33 -5.41 11.37
N LYS A 281 13.61 -6.33 12.01
CA LYS A 281 14.15 -7.52 12.66
C LYS A 281 13.86 -8.77 11.82
N ASP A 282 14.75 -9.74 11.86
CA ASP A 282 14.49 -11.03 11.23
C ASP A 282 13.34 -11.75 11.95
N GLY A 283 12.40 -12.28 11.17
CA GLY A 283 11.14 -12.84 11.63
C GLY A 283 10.04 -11.82 11.95
N GLU A 284 10.22 -10.53 11.62
CA GLU A 284 9.19 -9.50 11.79
C GLU A 284 7.97 -9.76 10.90
N MET A 285 6.77 -9.55 11.44
CA MET A 285 5.49 -9.94 10.84
C MET A 285 4.79 -8.73 10.24
N ASN A 286 4.45 -8.81 8.94
CA ASN A 286 3.77 -7.76 8.17
C ASN A 286 4.34 -6.34 8.40
N PRO A 287 5.66 -6.12 8.18
CA PRO A 287 6.26 -4.81 8.40
C PRO A 287 5.62 -3.74 7.51
N TRP A 288 5.35 -2.56 8.10
CA TRP A 288 4.72 -1.43 7.43
C TRP A 288 5.31 -0.11 7.92
N ASN A 289 5.92 0.66 7.03
CA ASN A 289 6.43 2.00 7.29
C ASN A 289 5.29 3.02 7.19
N ALA A 290 4.56 3.23 8.29
CA ALA A 290 3.35 4.04 8.29
C ALA A 290 3.61 5.51 7.87
N PRO A 291 2.85 6.05 6.90
CA PRO A 291 2.83 7.46 6.53
C PRO A 291 2.80 8.49 7.67
N THR A 292 3.75 9.44 7.64
CA THR A 292 3.84 10.60 8.55
C THR A 292 3.88 11.96 7.84
N THR A 293 4.58 12.05 6.70
CA THR A 293 4.61 13.20 5.76
C THR A 293 3.75 12.89 4.53
N ARG A 294 3.65 13.78 3.53
CA ARG A 294 3.06 13.43 2.21
C ARG A 294 4.06 12.73 1.29
N TYR A 295 5.30 13.21 1.25
CA TYR A 295 6.39 12.65 0.45
C TYR A 295 7.57 12.19 1.34
N PRO A 296 8.39 11.23 0.89
CA PRO A 296 8.17 10.36 -0.27
C PRO A 296 7.29 9.14 0.07
N ARG A 297 6.50 8.65 -0.88
CA ARG A 297 5.74 7.38 -0.79
C ARG A 297 6.38 6.32 -1.66
N THR A 298 6.32 5.06 -1.23
CA THR A 298 6.90 3.97 -2.00
C THR A 298 6.00 3.60 -3.19
N VAL A 299 6.62 3.45 -4.37
CA VAL A 299 6.07 2.68 -5.50
C VAL A 299 7.00 1.53 -5.87
N ARG A 300 6.47 0.52 -6.57
CA ARG A 300 7.12 -0.76 -6.84
C ARG A 300 6.91 -1.24 -8.28
N GLY A 301 7.80 -2.10 -8.76
CA GLY A 301 7.66 -2.85 -10.02
C GLY A 301 8.22 -2.20 -11.28
N GLY A 302 8.53 -0.91 -11.25
CA GLY A 302 8.89 -0.15 -12.45
C GLY A 302 7.69 0.08 -13.39
N SER A 303 7.91 0.80 -14.47
CA SER A 303 6.88 1.26 -15.41
C SER A 303 7.30 1.05 -16.87
N TRP A 304 6.40 1.38 -17.79
CA TRP A 304 6.65 1.48 -19.22
C TRP A 304 7.83 2.40 -19.59
N ASP A 305 8.20 3.35 -18.72
CA ASP A 305 9.29 4.33 -18.88
C ASP A 305 10.53 3.96 -18.04
N SER A 306 10.53 2.78 -17.41
CA SER A 306 11.63 2.33 -16.56
C SER A 306 12.63 1.49 -17.33
N GLU A 307 13.91 1.73 -17.06
CA GLU A 307 15.00 0.84 -17.45
C GLU A 307 14.91 -0.52 -16.75
N ALA A 308 15.46 -1.57 -17.37
CA ALA A 308 15.36 -2.94 -16.85
C ALA A 308 15.71 -3.09 -15.35
N PRO A 309 16.79 -2.48 -14.80
CA PRO A 309 17.11 -2.58 -13.37
C PRO A 309 16.02 -2.06 -12.41
N ALA A 310 15.18 -1.12 -12.83
CA ALA A 310 14.09 -0.57 -12.01
C ALA A 310 12.83 -1.46 -12.00
N THR A 311 12.82 -2.54 -12.79
CA THR A 311 11.72 -3.54 -12.84
C THR A 311 11.97 -4.78 -11.97
N ARG A 312 13.15 -4.90 -11.37
CA ARG A 312 13.50 -6.02 -10.47
C ARG A 312 12.55 -6.12 -9.29
N SER A 313 12.34 -7.32 -8.75
CA SER A 313 11.49 -7.56 -7.57
C SER A 313 11.85 -6.68 -6.38
N ALA A 314 13.14 -6.39 -6.18
CA ALA A 314 13.63 -5.57 -5.08
C ALA A 314 13.60 -4.05 -5.36
N ALA A 315 13.44 -3.60 -6.61
CA ALA A 315 13.60 -2.19 -6.99
C ALA A 315 12.51 -1.27 -6.37
N ARG A 316 12.94 -0.25 -5.64
CA ARG A 316 12.10 0.71 -4.91
C ARG A 316 12.18 2.07 -5.60
N LEU A 317 11.07 2.83 -5.59
CA LEU A 317 11.09 4.24 -5.98
C LEU A 317 10.28 5.06 -4.96
N GLY A 318 10.84 6.19 -4.54
CA GLY A 318 10.15 7.16 -3.68
C GLY A 318 9.51 8.26 -4.52
N SER A 319 8.23 8.52 -4.31
CA SER A 319 7.52 9.61 -4.98
C SER A 319 8.04 10.98 -4.56
N ALA A 320 8.06 11.95 -5.47
CA ALA A 320 8.59 13.28 -5.22
C ALA A 320 7.54 14.39 -5.47
N PRO A 321 7.74 15.62 -4.95
CA PRO A 321 6.79 16.73 -5.11
C PRO A 321 6.63 17.21 -6.57
N ASP A 322 7.66 17.01 -7.39
CA ASP A 322 7.67 17.31 -8.83
C ASP A 322 6.68 16.45 -9.65
N TRP A 323 6.23 15.29 -9.12
CA TRP A 323 5.16 14.48 -9.72
C TRP A 323 3.80 15.19 -9.81
N LYS A 324 3.70 16.44 -9.33
CA LYS A 324 2.57 17.33 -9.58
C LYS A 324 3.00 18.78 -9.81
N GLN A 325 4.17 18.97 -10.41
CA GLN A 325 4.70 20.29 -10.74
C GLN A 325 3.72 21.11 -11.59
N GLU A 326 3.03 20.47 -12.54
CA GLU A 326 2.08 21.14 -13.45
C GLU A 326 0.67 21.38 -12.87
N ASP A 327 0.28 20.78 -11.73
CA ASP A 327 -1.04 21.03 -11.12
C ASP A 327 -1.25 22.53 -10.80
N PRO A 328 -2.22 23.23 -11.42
CA PRO A 328 -2.40 24.67 -11.25
C PRO A 328 -3.02 25.07 -9.89
N GLN A 329 -3.36 24.10 -9.02
CA GLN A 329 -4.00 24.39 -7.74
C GLN A 329 -3.01 24.80 -6.65
N ILE A 330 -3.43 25.77 -5.83
CA ILE A 330 -2.80 26.16 -4.57
C ILE A 330 -3.85 26.07 -3.44
N PRO A 331 -3.65 25.25 -2.39
CA PRO A 331 -2.65 24.18 -2.33
C PRO A 331 -2.85 23.13 -3.44
N LYS A 332 -1.76 22.44 -3.81
CA LYS A 332 -1.77 21.35 -4.78
C LYS A 332 -2.76 20.24 -4.39
N SER A 333 -3.34 19.60 -5.39
CA SER A 333 -4.32 18.52 -5.25
C SER A 333 -3.82 17.40 -4.34
N VAL A 334 -4.77 16.83 -3.60
CA VAL A 334 -4.56 15.62 -2.79
C VAL A 334 -4.89 14.34 -3.57
N TRP A 335 -5.38 14.49 -4.80
CA TRP A 335 -5.95 13.40 -5.62
C TRP A 335 -5.07 12.98 -6.80
N TYR A 336 -4.27 13.89 -7.34
CA TYR A 336 -3.58 13.72 -8.64
C TYR A 336 -2.07 13.91 -8.55
N HIS A 337 -1.37 13.24 -9.46
CA HIS A 337 0.05 13.42 -9.71
C HIS A 337 0.21 13.69 -11.21
N THR A 338 0.00 14.96 -11.59
CA THR A 338 -0.12 15.42 -12.97
C THR A 338 1.06 15.02 -13.86
N ASP A 339 2.24 14.87 -13.25
CA ASP A 339 3.51 14.52 -13.89
C ASP A 339 3.92 13.06 -13.59
N GLY A 340 3.12 12.34 -12.81
CA GLY A 340 3.27 10.94 -12.39
C GLY A 340 2.57 9.93 -13.31
N GLN A 341 2.54 10.18 -14.63
CA GLN A 341 1.86 9.38 -15.67
C GLN A 341 2.48 7.98 -15.95
N HIS A 342 3.11 7.41 -14.93
CA HIS A 342 3.75 6.10 -14.93
C HIS A 342 3.39 5.28 -13.68
N VAL A 343 2.51 5.80 -12.81
CA VAL A 343 2.14 5.18 -11.53
C VAL A 343 0.65 4.88 -11.44
N GLY A 344 0.33 3.59 -11.30
CA GLY A 344 -0.99 3.07 -10.94
C GLY A 344 -0.97 2.35 -9.60
N PHE A 345 -1.80 1.33 -9.44
CA PHE A 345 -1.84 0.51 -8.22
C PHE A 345 -2.54 -0.83 -8.42
N ARG A 346 -2.25 -1.78 -7.53
CA ARG A 346 -3.04 -3.01 -7.32
C ARG A 346 -3.53 -3.07 -5.87
N ILE A 347 -4.48 -3.97 -5.55
CA ILE A 347 -5.11 -4.02 -4.21
C ILE A 347 -5.01 -5.39 -3.56
N VAL A 348 -5.09 -5.41 -2.24
CA VAL A 348 -5.18 -6.63 -1.42
C VAL A 348 -6.42 -6.66 -0.55
N ARG A 349 -6.83 -7.88 -0.21
CA ARG A 349 -7.79 -8.21 0.84
C ARG A 349 -7.11 -9.12 1.86
N PRO A 350 -6.83 -8.67 3.09
CA PRO A 350 -6.35 -9.55 4.17
C PRO A 350 -7.36 -10.64 4.54
N VAL A 351 -6.89 -11.81 4.99
CA VAL A 351 -7.77 -12.85 5.57
C VAL A 351 -8.37 -12.39 6.90
N LYS A 352 -7.57 -11.74 7.74
CA LYS A 352 -8.01 -11.16 9.01
C LYS A 352 -8.55 -9.75 8.79
N ILE A 353 -9.80 -9.52 9.17
CA ILE A 353 -10.41 -8.18 9.20
C ILE A 353 -9.77 -7.37 10.34
N PRO A 354 -9.15 -6.20 10.08
CA PRO A 354 -8.63 -5.33 11.13
C PRO A 354 -9.75 -4.60 11.88
N SER A 355 -9.42 -3.98 13.00
CA SER A 355 -10.31 -3.03 13.69
C SER A 355 -10.66 -1.84 12.78
N ALA A 356 -11.76 -1.15 13.10
CA ALA A 356 -12.17 0.05 12.37
C ALA A 356 -11.08 1.14 12.38
N GLU A 357 -10.34 1.27 13.49
CA GLU A 357 -9.23 2.21 13.64
C GLU A 357 -7.99 1.82 12.81
N GLU A 358 -7.68 0.53 12.65
CA GLU A 358 -6.63 0.06 11.73
C GLU A 358 -7.04 0.28 10.27
N MET A 359 -8.26 -0.11 9.90
CA MET A 359 -8.84 0.19 8.57
C MET A 359 -8.80 1.69 8.25
N HIS A 360 -9.05 2.54 9.26
CA HIS A 360 -8.97 3.99 9.11
C HIS A 360 -7.56 4.45 8.75
N ARG A 361 -6.52 3.92 9.40
CA ARG A 361 -5.13 4.25 9.09
C ARG A 361 -4.72 3.78 7.69
N TYR A 362 -5.20 2.62 7.24
CA TYR A 362 -4.94 2.11 5.89
C TYR A 362 -5.59 2.95 4.78
N TRP A 363 -6.73 3.61 5.04
CA TRP A 363 -7.46 4.41 4.04
C TRP A 363 -7.22 5.91 4.10
N ASN A 364 -6.60 6.42 5.16
CA ASN A 364 -6.36 7.86 5.36
C ASN A 364 -4.86 8.09 5.51
N THR A 365 -4.10 7.87 4.43
CA THR A 365 -2.63 8.02 4.43
C THR A 365 -2.15 9.46 4.28
N ASP A 366 -3.04 10.42 4.02
CA ASP A 366 -2.70 11.83 3.84
C ASP A 366 -3.04 12.62 5.11
N TRP A 367 -1.98 13.01 5.83
CA TRP A 367 -2.06 13.83 7.03
C TRP A 367 -1.97 15.31 6.66
N TRP A 368 -2.94 15.83 5.92
CA TRP A 368 -2.84 17.21 5.44
C TRP A 368 -2.79 18.22 6.59
N SER A 369 -1.67 18.92 6.71
CA SER A 369 -1.54 20.16 7.48
C SER A 369 -0.47 21.05 6.84
N PRO A 370 -0.57 22.40 6.91
CA PRO A 370 0.41 23.30 6.31
C PRO A 370 1.87 22.99 6.69
N GLU A 371 2.10 22.51 7.91
CA GLU A 371 3.42 22.14 8.45
C GLU A 371 3.98 20.87 7.82
N ARG A 372 3.11 19.90 7.48
CA ARG A 372 3.46 18.61 6.86
C ARG A 372 3.45 18.64 5.33
N ASN A 373 2.88 19.69 4.76
CA ASN A 373 2.53 19.83 3.34
C ASN A 373 3.03 21.14 2.72
N LYS A 374 4.06 21.75 3.28
CA LYS A 374 4.66 23.00 2.78
C LYS A 374 5.15 22.94 1.32
N GLU A 375 5.39 21.74 0.80
CA GLU A 375 5.79 21.46 -0.60
C GLU A 375 4.61 21.58 -1.57
N ASP A 376 3.39 21.69 -1.03
CA ASP A 376 2.12 21.78 -1.75
C ASP A 376 1.53 23.21 -1.74
N LEU A 377 2.27 24.18 -1.17
CA LEU A 377 1.90 25.60 -1.02
C LEU A 377 2.71 26.46 -1.99
#